data_AF-A0A3P8RHE3-F1
#
_entry.id   AF-A0A3P8RHE3-F1
#
_cell.length_a   1.000
_cell.length_b   1.000
_cell.length_c   1.000
_cell.angle_alpha   90.00
_cell.angle_beta   90.00
_cell.angle_gamma   90.00
#
_symmetry.space_group_name_H-M   'P 1'
#
loop_
_entity.id
_entity.type
_entity.pdbx_description
1 polymer ?
#
loop_
_entity_poly.entity_id
_entity_poly.type
_entity_poly.pdbx_seq_one_letter_code
_entity_poly.pdbx_strand_id
1 'polypeptide(L)'
;LSVRVLCEHQIYLIYLTAVNGTLTLSSSFFFFNLPEFSTGIIHGTKAPDNSIPYMGSVQNNKGQHVCGEFLITEDFVLTAAHCDRL
;
A
#
# COMPACT_ATOMS: atom_id res chain seq x y z
N LEU A 1 13.60 7.66 -6.19
CA LEU A 1 12.15 7.40 -6.11
C LEU A 1 11.89 6.66 -4.79
N SER A 2 11.20 7.26 -3.82
CA SER A 2 10.93 6.61 -2.52
C SER A 2 9.57 5.92 -2.60
N VAL A 3 9.57 4.61 -2.80
CA VAL A 3 8.35 3.80 -2.69
C VAL A 3 8.17 3.47 -1.21
N ARG A 4 7.17 4.06 -0.57
CA ARG A 4 6.80 3.71 0.81
C ARG A 4 5.99 2.42 0.77
N VAL A 5 6.60 1.31 1.21
CA VAL A 5 5.88 0.05 1.43
C VAL A 5 5.39 0.06 2.88
N LEU A 6 4.07 0.18 3.07
CA LEU A 6 3.44 -0.03 4.37
C LEU A 6 3.37 -1.55 4.59
N CYS A 7 4.32 -2.11 5.33
CA CYS A 7 4.25 -3.49 5.82
C CYS A 7 3.50 -3.49 7.15
N GLU A 8 2.55 -4.40 7.32
CA GLU A 8 1.75 -4.41 8.53
C GLU A 8 2.57 -4.79 9.75
N HIS A 9 2.37 -4.00 10.81
CA HIS A 9 3.12 -3.97 12.06
C HIS A 9 4.54 -3.40 11.99
N GLN A 10 5.11 -3.15 10.80
CA GLN A 10 6.48 -2.62 10.66
C GLN A 10 6.59 -1.61 9.50
N ILE A 11 6.70 -0.31 9.81
CA ILE A 11 7.15 0.66 8.80
C ILE A 11 8.66 0.47 8.63
N TYR A 12 9.06 -0.20 7.54
CA TYR A 12 10.46 -0.38 7.17
C TYR A 12 10.90 0.80 6.30
N LEU A 13 11.67 1.74 6.86
CA LEU A 13 12.30 2.79 6.07
C LEU A 13 13.66 2.28 5.59
N ILE A 14 13.71 1.86 4.34
CA ILE A 14 14.97 1.51 3.66
C ILE A 14 15.57 2.80 3.10
N TYR A 15 16.75 3.17 3.60
CA TYR A 15 17.54 4.26 3.05
C TYR A 15 18.70 3.68 2.24
N LEU A 16 18.79 4.09 0.97
CA LEU A 16 19.99 3.95 0.18
C LEU A 16 20.83 5.22 0.36
N THR A 17 22.02 5.09 0.95
CA THR A 17 22.96 6.20 1.10
C THR A 17 24.28 5.88 0.39
N ALA A 18 24.85 6.86 -0.30
CA ALA A 18 26.16 6.73 -0.92
C ALA A 18 27.23 7.28 0.03
N VAL A 19 28.11 6.42 0.56
CA VAL A 19 29.21 6.79 1.44
C VAL A 19 30.53 6.45 0.75
N ASN A 20 31.36 7.45 0.46
CA ASN A 20 32.68 7.27 -0.17
C ASN A 20 32.65 6.37 -1.42
N GLY A 21 31.64 6.54 -2.27
CA GLY A 21 31.46 5.74 -3.49
C GLY A 21 30.86 4.35 -3.29
N THR A 22 30.48 3.98 -2.06
CA THR A 22 29.81 2.71 -1.74
C THR A 22 28.32 2.95 -1.48
N LEU A 23 27.44 2.16 -2.08
CA LEU A 23 26.00 2.17 -1.79
C LEU A 23 25.72 1.33 -0.54
N THR A 24 25.26 1.97 0.53
CA THR A 24 24.87 1.31 1.77
C THR A 24 23.36 1.30 1.92
N LEU A 25 22.82 0.16 2.35
CA LEU A 25 21.41 -0.02 2.73
C LEU A 25 21.32 0.10 4.26
N SER A 26 20.62 1.12 4.77
CA SER A 26 20.26 1.19 6.19
C SER A 26 18.75 1.05 6.37
N SER A 27 18.34 0.45 7.48
CA SER A 27 16.93 0.28 7.83
C SER A 27 16.63 0.84 9.20
N SER A 28 15.60 1.68 9.29
CA SER A 28 15.03 2.13 10.57
C SER A 28 13.71 1.40 10.84
N PHE A 29 13.56 0.83 12.03
CA PHE A 29 12.33 0.19 12.51
C PHE A 29 11.51 1.20 13.32
N PHE A 30 10.29 1.52 12.86
CA PHE A 30 9.32 2.26 13.66
C PHE A 30 8.16 1.35 14.06
N PHE A 31 8.09 1.00 15.36
CA PHE A 31 6.94 0.30 15.94
C PHE A 31 5.78 1.28 16.14
N PHE A 32 4.83 1.31 15.20
CA PHE A 32 3.52 1.91 15.42
C PHE A 32 2.51 0.79 15.63
N ASN A 33 1.96 0.69 16.85
CA ASN A 33 0.77 -0.13 17.11
C ASN A 33 -0.43 0.65 16.55
N LEU A 34 -0.71 0.51 15.25
CA LEU A 34 -1.93 1.05 14.66
C LEU A 34 -3.07 0.09 14.98
N PRO A 35 -4.15 0.53 15.64
CA PRO A 35 -5.34 -0.29 15.75
C PRO A 35 -5.87 -0.56 14.35
N GLU A 36 -6.10 -1.82 14.00
CA GLU A 36 -6.83 -2.18 12.78
C GLU A 36 -8.25 -1.62 12.90
N PHE A 37 -8.49 -0.52 12.19
CA PHE A 37 -9.80 0.10 12.11
C PHE A 37 -10.32 -0.11 10.69
N SER A 38 -11.03 -1.21 10.48
CA SER A 38 -11.80 -1.39 9.24
C SER A 38 -13.11 -0.63 9.38
N THR A 39 -13.11 0.63 8.95
CA THR A 39 -14.36 1.34 8.66
C THR A 39 -14.65 1.29 7.18
N GLY A 40 -15.83 0.80 6.84
CA GLY A 40 -16.38 0.97 5.50
C GLY A 40 -16.76 2.42 5.23
N ILE A 41 -17.18 2.69 3.99
CA ILE A 41 -17.72 3.99 3.59
C ILE A 41 -19.13 4.13 4.16
N ILE A 42 -19.28 4.85 5.28
CA ILE A 42 -20.58 5.12 5.93
C ILE A 42 -21.11 6.49 5.44
N HIS A 43 -22.36 6.54 4.98
CA HIS A 43 -23.00 7.74 4.41
C HIS A 43 -22.30 8.36 3.19
N GLY A 44 -21.44 7.61 2.50
CA GLY A 44 -20.85 8.06 1.23
C GLY A 44 -21.87 8.08 0.09
N THR A 45 -21.51 8.72 -1.00
CA THR A 45 -22.26 8.70 -2.26
C THR A 45 -21.55 7.82 -3.29
N LYS A 46 -22.31 7.29 -4.24
CA LYS A 46 -21.73 6.53 -5.34
C LYS A 46 -20.82 7.45 -6.16
N ALA A 47 -19.57 7.04 -6.37
CA ALA A 47 -18.66 7.74 -7.27
C ALA A 47 -19.23 7.69 -8.71
N PRO A 48 -19.19 8.81 -9.46
CA PRO A 48 -19.54 8.80 -10.88
C PRO A 48 -18.65 7.82 -11.65
N ASP A 49 -19.21 7.21 -12.68
CA ASP A 49 -18.48 6.23 -13.48
C ASP A 49 -17.19 6.84 -14.04
N ASN A 50 -16.09 6.10 -13.92
CA ASN A 50 -14.75 6.49 -14.39
C ASN A 50 -14.17 7.79 -13.79
N SER A 51 -14.71 8.30 -12.68
CA SER A 51 -14.19 9.51 -12.01
C SER A 51 -12.89 9.28 -11.21
N ILE A 52 -12.61 8.04 -10.83
CA ILE A 52 -11.43 7.64 -10.06
C ILE A 52 -10.73 6.47 -10.78
N PRO A 53 -10.07 6.72 -11.92
CA PRO A 53 -9.56 5.66 -12.81
C PRO A 53 -8.38 4.87 -12.24
N TYR A 54 -7.74 5.38 -11.19
CA TYR A 54 -6.62 4.73 -10.51
C TYR A 54 -7.07 3.86 -9.32
N MET A 55 -8.36 3.81 -8.98
CA MET A 55 -8.89 2.94 -7.92
C MET A 55 -9.07 1.52 -8.46
N GLY A 56 -8.40 0.56 -7.84
CA GLY A 56 -8.52 -0.86 -8.19
C GLY A 56 -9.19 -1.69 -7.10
N SER A 57 -9.46 -2.95 -7.44
CA SER A 57 -10.06 -3.95 -6.55
C SER A 57 -9.19 -5.19 -6.55
N VAL A 58 -8.51 -5.43 -5.44
CA VAL A 58 -7.79 -6.68 -5.17
C VAL A 58 -8.81 -7.80 -5.03
N GLN A 59 -8.70 -8.83 -5.87
CA GLN A 59 -9.63 -9.95 -5.92
C GLN A 59 -8.94 -11.27 -5.55
N ASN A 60 -9.64 -12.11 -4.80
CA ASN A 60 -9.16 -13.47 -4.52
C ASN A 60 -9.27 -14.37 -5.76
N ASN A 61 -8.77 -15.61 -5.64
CA ASN A 61 -8.84 -16.63 -6.70
C ASN A 61 -10.27 -16.99 -7.17
N LYS A 62 -11.33 -16.52 -6.48
CA LYS A 62 -12.74 -16.70 -6.85
C LYS A 62 -13.35 -15.46 -7.50
N GLY A 63 -12.56 -14.41 -7.75
CA GLY A 63 -13.03 -13.13 -8.29
C GLY A 63 -13.82 -12.29 -7.28
N GLN A 64 -13.60 -12.49 -5.98
CA GLN A 64 -14.29 -11.73 -4.93
C GLN A 64 -13.39 -10.61 -4.43
N HIS A 65 -13.95 -9.41 -4.26
CA HIS A 65 -13.26 -8.25 -3.69
C HIS A 65 -12.77 -8.56 -2.27
N VAL A 66 -11.49 -8.31 -2.02
CA VAL A 66 -10.84 -8.45 -0.71
C VAL A 66 -10.41 -7.09 -0.17
N CYS A 67 -9.76 -6.29 -1.01
CA CYS A 67 -9.17 -5.01 -0.63
C CYS A 67 -9.19 -4.00 -1.78
N GLY A 68 -8.94 -2.73 -1.45
CA GLY A 68 -8.65 -1.69 -2.42
C GLY A 68 -7.16 -1.61 -2.80
N GLU A 69 -6.89 -1.02 -3.94
CA GLU A 69 -5.54 -0.68 -4.41
C GLU A 69 -5.56 0.62 -5.21
N PHE A 70 -4.38 1.20 -5.42
CA PHE A 70 -4.17 2.41 -6.21
C PHE A 70 -3.10 2.19 -7.27
N LEU A 71 -3.43 2.45 -8.54
CA LEU A 71 -2.46 2.44 -9.63
C LEU A 71 -1.54 3.67 -9.56
N ILE A 72 -0.23 3.46 -9.39
CA ILE A 72 0.77 4.54 -9.33
C ILE A 72 1.47 4.70 -10.67
N THR A 73 1.75 3.59 -11.35
CA THR A 73 2.30 3.52 -12.70
C THR A 73 1.74 2.28 -13.40
N GLU A 74 1.92 2.18 -14.72
CA GLU A 74 1.40 1.06 -15.52
C GLU A 74 1.74 -0.32 -14.95
N ASP A 75 2.94 -0.47 -14.35
CA ASP A 75 3.42 -1.74 -13.80
C ASP A 75 3.33 -1.85 -12.26
N PHE A 76 2.87 -0.81 -11.55
CA PHE A 76 2.92 -0.80 -10.08
C PHE A 76 1.63 -0.28 -9.44
N VAL A 77 1.11 -1.11 -8.52
CA VAL A 77 -0.03 -0.81 -7.65
C VAL A 77 0.42 -0.65 -6.21
N LEU A 78 -0.28 0.20 -5.46
CA LEU A 78 -0.11 0.37 -4.01
C LEU A 78 -1.35 -0.14 -3.29
N THR A 79 -1.14 -1.03 -2.33
CA THR A 79 -2.19 -1.56 -1.45
C THR A 79 -1.65 -1.66 -0.01
N ALA A 80 -2.53 -1.96 0.95
CA ALA A 80 -2.14 -2.20 2.33
C ALA A 80 -1.53 -3.60 2.48
N ALA A 81 -0.52 -3.77 3.34
CA ALA A 81 0.13 -5.08 3.48
C ALA A 81 -0.73 -6.18 4.12
N HIS A 82 -1.80 -5.90 4.87
CA HIS A 82 -2.72 -6.98 5.32
C HIS A 82 -3.45 -7.62 4.15
N CYS A 83 -3.49 -6.95 3.01
CA CYS A 83 -4.23 -7.43 1.85
C CYS A 83 -3.46 -8.52 1.08
N ASP A 84 -2.61 -9.28 1.76
CA ASP A 84 -1.78 -10.36 1.21
C ASP A 84 -2.57 -11.67 0.97
N ARG A 85 -3.81 -11.75 1.48
CA ARG A 85 -4.70 -12.90 1.26
C ARG A 85 -5.43 -12.81 -0.09
N LEU A 86 -4.81 -13.40 -1.11
CA LEU A 86 -5.39 -13.69 -2.44
C LEU A 86 -5.92 -15.13 -2.56
#